data_AF-A0A0L8G1T5-F1
#
_entry.id   AF-A0A0L8G1T5-F1
#
_cell.length_a   1.000
_cell.length_b   1.000
_cell.length_c   1.000
_cell.angle_alpha   90.00
_cell.angle_beta   90.00
_cell.angle_gamma   90.00
#
_symmetry.space_group_name_H-M   'P 1'
#
loop_
_entity.id
_entity.type
_entity.pdbx_description
1 polymer ?
#
loop_
_entity_poly.entity_id
_entity_poly.type
_entity_poly.pdbx_seq_one_letter_code
_entity_poly.pdbx_strand_id
1 'polypeptide(L)'
;MFGCIFLLFSSVFVHIPTILMRTQLHWAGHVAHMPNYRIPMKVLFGELQQGKHSHGGQRNGFKDSLKVSLKAFNIDQSSWEQTALDRTKWRAAVHNGAPPI
;
A
#
# COMPACT_ATOMS: atom_id res chain seq x y z
N MET A 1 20.33 11.06 -31.57
CA MET A 1 20.22 12.21 -30.65
C MET A 1 18.86 12.32 -29.90
N PHE A 2 17.96 11.32 -29.97
CA PHE A 2 16.67 11.33 -29.27
C PHE A 2 16.64 10.51 -27.95
N GLY A 3 17.77 9.88 -27.58
CA GLY A 3 17.83 8.95 -26.44
C GLY A 3 17.99 9.58 -25.06
N CYS A 4 18.44 10.84 -24.96
CA CYS A 4 18.75 11.45 -23.65
C CYS A 4 17.59 12.23 -23.01
N ILE A 5 16.55 12.62 -23.77
CA ILE A 5 15.42 13.41 -23.24
C ILE A 5 14.42 12.52 -22.47
N PHE A 6 14.29 11.23 -22.82
CA PHE A 6 13.39 10.29 -22.14
C PHE A 6 13.80 9.96 -20.69
N LEU A 7 15.07 10.16 -20.34
CA LEU A 7 15.60 9.79 -19.02
C LEU A 7 15.36 10.87 -17.95
N LEU A 8 15.20 12.14 -18.33
CA LEU A 8 14.96 13.23 -17.39
C LEU A 8 13.47 13.35 -16.96
N PHE A 9 12.53 12.85 -17.77
CA PHE A 9 11.11 12.80 -17.40
C PHE A 9 10.75 11.59 -16.51
N SER A 10 11.60 10.57 -16.44
CA SER A 10 11.35 9.38 -15.60
C SER A 10 11.61 9.64 -14.11
N SER A 11 12.47 10.59 -13.75
CA SER A 11 12.88 10.81 -12.35
C SER A 11 11.80 11.49 -11.50
N VAL A 12 11.11 12.52 -12.02
CA VAL A 12 10.02 13.21 -11.30
C VAL A 12 8.73 12.37 -11.26
N PHE A 13 8.51 11.52 -12.27
CA PHE A 13 7.29 10.71 -12.39
C PHE A 13 7.24 9.54 -11.41
N VAL A 14 8.39 9.04 -10.95
CA VAL A 14 8.48 7.94 -9.96
C VAL A 14 8.26 8.43 -8.53
N HIS A 15 8.44 9.73 -8.27
CA HIS A 15 8.36 10.32 -6.93
C HIS A 15 6.93 10.41 -6.37
N ILE A 16 5.96 10.83 -7.19
CA ILE A 16 4.56 10.95 -6.75
C ILE A 16 3.94 9.59 -6.36
N PRO A 17 4.05 8.52 -7.17
CA PRO A 17 3.47 7.23 -6.81
C PRO A 17 4.17 6.61 -5.58
N THR A 18 5.48 6.80 -5.41
CA THR A 18 6.20 6.26 -4.24
C THR A 18 5.78 6.94 -2.93
N ILE A 19 5.57 8.26 -2.92
CA ILE A 19 5.02 8.99 -1.76
C ILE A 19 3.59 8.52 -1.45
N LEU A 20 2.76 8.33 -2.47
CA LEU A 20 1.39 7.85 -2.30
C LEU A 20 1.38 6.44 -1.69
N MET A 21 2.16 5.51 -2.23
CA MET A 21 2.28 4.14 -1.72
C MET A 21 2.81 4.11 -0.29
N ARG A 22 3.82 4.92 0.05
CA ARG A 22 4.33 5.05 1.42
C ARG A 22 3.25 5.53 2.39
N THR A 23 2.47 6.53 1.98
CA THR A 23 1.37 7.07 2.80
C THR A 23 0.28 6.03 3.02
N GLN A 24 -0.06 5.26 1.98
CA GLN A 24 -1.00 4.14 2.10
C GLN A 24 -0.52 3.05 3.06
N LEU A 25 0.77 2.69 3.01
CA LEU A 25 1.36 1.70 3.93
C LEU A 25 1.40 2.21 5.38
N HIS A 26 1.68 3.49 5.61
CA HIS A 26 1.59 4.08 6.95
C HIS A 26 0.15 4.02 7.49
N TRP A 27 -0.84 4.35 6.67
CA TRP A 27 -2.25 4.25 7.06
C TRP A 27 -2.66 2.81 7.31
N ALA A 28 -2.23 1.85 6.47
CA ALA A 28 -2.51 0.43 6.66
C ALA A 28 -1.94 -0.10 7.98
N GLY A 29 -0.71 0.26 8.33
CA GLY A 29 -0.13 -0.10 9.63
C GLY A 29 -0.88 0.52 10.82
N HIS A 30 -1.38 1.76 10.65
CA HIS A 30 -2.22 2.39 11.67
C HIS A 30 -3.56 1.67 11.84
N VAL A 31 -4.21 1.28 10.74
CA VAL A 31 -5.49 0.54 10.77
C VAL A 31 -5.30 -0.86 11.34
N ALA A 32 -4.22 -1.57 11.01
CA ALA A 32 -3.91 -2.89 11.57
C ALA A 32 -3.74 -2.85 13.11
N HIS A 33 -3.37 -1.70 13.67
CA HIS A 33 -3.27 -1.48 15.11
C HIS A 33 -4.59 -1.00 15.74
N MET A 34 -5.61 -0.66 14.93
CA MET A 34 -6.91 -0.29 15.48
C MET A 34 -7.66 -1.53 15.96
N PRO A 35 -8.31 -1.49 17.13
CA PRO A 35 -9.12 -2.60 17.59
C PRO A 35 -10.36 -2.80 16.71
N ASN A 36 -10.78 -4.05 16.55
CA ASN A 36 -11.84 -4.51 15.63
C ASN A 36 -13.21 -3.84 15.80
N TYR A 37 -13.46 -3.15 16.93
CA TYR A 37 -14.69 -2.40 17.14
C TYR A 37 -14.73 -1.05 16.40
N ARG A 38 -13.58 -0.54 15.94
CA ARG A 38 -13.45 0.75 15.25
C ARG A 38 -13.92 0.66 13.80
N ILE A 39 -14.59 1.71 13.34
CA ILE A 39 -15.19 1.79 12.00
C ILE A 39 -14.17 1.57 10.87
N PRO A 40 -12.95 2.16 10.88
CA PRO A 40 -11.98 1.93 9.81
C PRO A 40 -11.55 0.46 9.68
N MET A 41 -11.38 -0.24 10.80
CA MET A 41 -11.08 -1.68 10.82
C MET A 41 -12.28 -2.46 10.27
N LYS A 42 -13.50 -2.14 10.71
CA LYS A 42 -14.72 -2.78 10.21
C LYS A 42 -15.00 -2.51 8.73
N VAL A 43 -14.67 -1.34 8.20
CA VAL A 43 -14.86 -1.05 6.77
C VAL A 43 -13.81 -1.80 5.95
N LEU A 44 -12.55 -1.76 6.39
CA LEU A 44 -11.46 -2.45 5.70
C LEU A 44 -11.61 -3.97 5.69
N PHE A 45 -12.09 -4.55 6.79
CA PHE A 45 -12.21 -5.99 7.01
C PHE A 45 -13.65 -6.54 6.98
N GLY A 46 -14.68 -5.69 7.04
CA GLY A 46 -16.10 -6.09 7.06
C GLY A 46 -16.72 -6.17 5.67
N GLU A 47 -16.27 -5.35 4.71
CA GLU A 47 -16.58 -5.60 3.29
C GLU A 47 -15.99 -6.93 2.79
N LEU A 48 -15.05 -7.51 3.54
CA LEU A 48 -14.37 -8.78 3.26
C LEU A 48 -15.29 -10.01 3.36
N GLN A 49 -16.36 -9.95 4.17
CA GLN A 49 -17.24 -11.10 4.45
C GLN A 49 -18.49 -11.15 3.54
N GLN A 50 -18.90 -10.01 2.96
CA GLN A 50 -20.19 -9.90 2.24
C GLN A 50 -20.11 -9.31 0.83
N GLY A 51 -18.94 -8.84 0.37
CA GLY A 51 -18.81 -8.19 -0.94
C GLY A 51 -18.82 -9.16 -2.11
N LYS A 52 -19.99 -9.45 -2.70
CA LYS A 52 -20.08 -10.07 -4.02
C LYS A 52 -19.62 -9.04 -5.08
N HIS A 53 -18.39 -9.15 -5.55
CA HIS A 53 -17.84 -8.24 -6.55
C HIS A 53 -18.42 -8.54 -7.95
N SER A 54 -19.05 -7.55 -8.59
CA SER A 54 -19.48 -7.62 -9.99
C SER A 54 -18.27 -7.44 -10.91
N HIS A 55 -18.09 -8.38 -11.84
CA HIS A 55 -17.01 -8.34 -12.84
C HIS A 55 -17.27 -7.21 -13.84
N GLY A 56 -16.40 -6.19 -13.85
CA GLY A 56 -16.47 -5.09 -14.82
C GLY A 56 -15.79 -3.80 -14.36
N GLY A 57 -14.44 -3.78 -14.29
CA GLY A 57 -13.66 -2.54 -14.26
C GLY A 57 -13.95 -1.55 -13.12
N GLN A 58 -14.29 -2.04 -11.93
CA GLN A 58 -14.56 -1.17 -10.78
C GLN A 58 -13.26 -0.53 -10.26
N ARG A 59 -13.35 0.75 -9.80
CA ARG A 59 -12.25 1.49 -9.16
C ARG A 59 -11.50 0.58 -8.18
N ASN A 60 -10.18 0.42 -8.38
CA ASN A 60 -9.31 -0.35 -7.49
C ASN A 60 -9.61 0.05 -6.04
N GLY A 61 -10.20 -0.87 -5.28
CA GLY A 61 -10.50 -0.63 -3.88
C GLY A 61 -9.22 -0.35 -3.10
N PHE A 62 -9.34 0.23 -1.91
CA PHE A 62 -8.18 0.47 -1.05
C PHE A 62 -7.35 -0.81 -0.83
N LYS A 63 -8.00 -1.99 -0.74
CA LYS A 63 -7.33 -3.29 -0.64
C LYS A 63 -6.46 -3.61 -1.86
N ASP A 64 -6.95 -3.39 -3.08
CA ASP A 64 -6.18 -3.70 -4.28
C ASP A 64 -5.04 -2.71 -4.49
N SER A 65 -5.26 -1.44 -4.16
CA SER A 65 -4.19 -0.44 -4.07
C SER A 65 -3.13 -0.83 -3.03
N LEU A 66 -3.56 -1.32 -1.86
CA LEU A 66 -2.65 -1.77 -0.81
C LEU A 66 -1.82 -2.97 -1.25
N LYS A 67 -2.41 -3.95 -1.96
CA LYS A 67 -1.65 -5.09 -2.53
C LYS A 67 -0.55 -4.64 -3.47
N VAL A 68 -0.84 -3.67 -4.34
CA VAL A 68 0.15 -3.11 -5.27
C VAL A 68 1.27 -2.42 -4.49
N SER A 69 0.92 -1.61 -3.48
CA SER A 69 1.89 -0.93 -2.61
C SER A 69 2.75 -1.91 -1.81
N LEU A 70 2.17 -2.98 -1.24
CA LEU A 70 2.92 -4.02 -0.52
C LEU A 70 3.91 -4.74 -1.43
N LYS A 71 3.48 -5.11 -2.65
CA LYS A 71 4.34 -5.75 -3.64
C LYS A 71 5.48 -4.83 -4.09
N ALA A 72 5.21 -3.54 -4.26
CA ALA A 72 6.24 -2.55 -4.62
C ALA A 72 7.31 -2.39 -3.54
N PHE A 73 6.94 -2.57 -2.26
CA PHE A 73 7.84 -2.46 -1.11
C PHE A 73 8.43 -3.80 -0.66
N ASN A 74 8.21 -4.88 -1.42
CA ASN A 74 8.65 -6.24 -1.11
C ASN A 74 8.18 -6.74 0.27
N ILE A 75 6.95 -6.35 0.67
CA ILE A 75 6.30 -6.81 1.89
C ILE A 75 5.30 -7.90 1.52
N ASP A 76 5.33 -9.02 2.23
CA ASP A 76 4.42 -10.12 1.95
C ASP A 76 2.96 -9.78 2.29
N GLN A 77 2.04 -10.11 1.38
CA GLN A 77 0.62 -9.83 1.49
C GLN A 77 -0.09 -10.71 2.52
N SER A 78 0.48 -11.87 2.88
CA SER A 78 -0.12 -12.74 3.89
C SER A 78 0.31 -12.39 5.31
N SER A 79 1.55 -11.92 5.48
CA SER A 79 2.16 -11.65 6.79
C SER A 79 2.24 -10.16 7.18
N TRP A 80 1.77 -9.23 6.34
CA TRP A 80 1.89 -7.80 6.63
C TRP A 80 1.11 -7.38 7.89
N GLU A 81 -0.05 -7.97 8.17
CA GLU A 81 -0.84 -7.64 9.37
C GLU A 81 -0.10 -7.96 10.65
N GLN A 82 0.50 -9.16 10.71
CA GLN A 82 1.34 -9.59 11.84
C GLN A 82 2.58 -8.71 11.97
N THR A 83 3.16 -8.30 10.85
CA THR A 83 4.32 -7.39 10.83
C THR A 83 3.94 -5.97 11.25
N ALA A 84 2.72 -5.54 10.93
CA ALA A 84 2.19 -4.22 11.26
C ALA A 84 1.87 -4.04 12.76
N LEU A 85 1.64 -5.14 13.48
CA LEU A 85 1.47 -5.12 14.95
C LEU A 85 2.71 -4.55 15.65
N ASP A 86 3.91 -4.90 15.17
CA ASP A 86 5.16 -4.29 15.64
C ASP A 86 5.43 -3.00 14.85
N ARG A 87 5.16 -1.86 15.49
CA ARG A 87 5.35 -0.53 14.90
C ARG A 87 6.77 -0.29 14.39
N THR A 88 7.77 -0.79 15.11
CA THR A 88 9.19 -0.62 14.80
C THR A 88 9.55 -1.41 13.56
N LYS A 89 9.14 -2.69 13.54
CA LYS A 89 9.34 -3.59 12.41
C LYS A 89 8.60 -3.10 11.16
N TRP A 90 7.38 -2.59 11.32
CA TRP A 90 6.58 -2.01 10.23
C TRP A 90 7.26 -0.80 9.60
N ARG A 91 7.72 0.15 10.41
CA ARG A 91 8.41 1.34 9.92
C ARG A 91 9.69 1.00 9.19
N ALA A 92 10.47 0.06 9.72
CA ALA A 92 11.67 -0.43 9.07
C ALA A 92 11.34 -1.08 7.71
N ALA A 93 10.31 -1.92 7.63
CA ALA A 93 9.89 -2.55 6.37
C ALA A 93 9.47 -1.53 5.31
N VAL A 94 8.65 -0.53 5.69
CA VAL A 94 8.22 0.54 4.77
C VAL A 94 9.37 1.47 4.39
N HIS A 95 10.34 1.68 5.27
CA HIS A 95 11.53 2.48 4.95
C HIS A 95 12.48 1.74 4.00
N ASN A 96 12.80 0.48 4.30
CA ASN A 96 13.76 -0.32 3.56
C ASN A 96 13.22 -0.79 2.20
N GLY A 97 11.90 -0.99 2.09
CA GLY A 97 11.24 -1.36 0.84
C GLY A 97 11.01 -0.19 -0.11
N ALA A 98 11.30 1.04 0.30
CA ALA A 98 11.07 2.20 -0.56
C ALA A 98 12.05 2.19 -1.74
N PRO A 99 11.56 2.37 -2.99
CA PRO A 99 12.43 2.57 -4.14
C PRO A 99 13.34 3.79 -3.90
N PRO A 100 14.58 3.78 -4.41
CA PRO A 100 15.45 4.95 -4.33
C PRO A 100 14.73 6.14 -4.94
N ILE A 101 14.66 7.21 -4.14
CA ILE A 101 13.97 8.47 -4.40
C ILE A 101 14.86 9.38 -5.23
#